data_AF-A0A832M7D3-F1
#
_entry.id   AF-A0A832M7D3-F1
#
_cell.length_a   1.000
_cell.length_b   1.000
_cell.length_c   1.000
_cell.angle_alpha   90.00
_cell.angle_beta   90.00
_cell.angle_gamma   90.00
#
_symmetry.space_group_name_H-M   'P 1'
#
loop_
_entity.id
_entity.type
_entity.pdbx_description
1 polymer ?
#
loop_
_entity_poly.entity_id
_entity_poly.type
_entity_poly.pdbx_seq_one_letter_code
_entity_poly.pdbx_strand_id
1 'polypeptide(L)'
;MVSFGAVFNDQIRRVARRELRDLKRLVAQQRRAIAAIKREGRSLVRQVKSLEKSLASVRNSGPVVAASAETGDLKGFRFRADGFKSHRLKLGLSAADYGKLLGVSELSVYKWESGKARPRKGYHAAIATVRGLGKREALARLGVGPKSAAKPAKQKGVRRGRGAYAQTAVEWITAFLKSHSKATTAQINEAWKKAGRGKTADTTLGVMVQRGDVKRKAATGDQRGSIYSL
;
A
#
# COMPACT_ATOMS: atom_id res chain seq x y z
N MET A 1 59.99 51.73 60.87
CA MET A 1 60.21 50.60 59.94
C MET A 1 58.91 49.85 59.76
N VAL A 2 58.51 49.55 58.53
CA VAL A 2 57.30 48.74 58.28
C VAL A 2 57.64 47.26 58.47
N SER A 3 56.83 46.53 59.23
CA SER A 3 57.02 45.09 59.47
C SER A 3 56.76 44.26 58.20
N PHE A 4 57.62 43.27 57.94
CA PHE A 4 57.46 42.33 56.83
C PHE A 4 56.08 41.66 56.81
N GLY A 5 55.55 41.28 57.97
CA GLY A 5 54.23 40.67 58.09
C GLY A 5 53.10 41.58 57.62
N ALA A 6 53.24 42.90 57.80
CA ALA A 6 52.25 43.87 57.30
C ALA A 6 52.28 43.97 55.77
N VAL A 7 53.48 44.01 55.17
CA VAL A 7 53.66 44.04 53.71
C VAL A 7 53.18 42.74 53.07
N PHE A 8 53.51 41.59 53.66
CA PHE A 8 53.10 40.27 53.17
C PHE A 8 51.57 40.09 53.20
N ASN A 9 50.92 40.47 54.30
CA ASN A 9 49.46 40.42 54.41
C ASN A 9 48.77 41.36 53.42
N ASP A 10 49.34 42.53 53.13
CA ASP A 10 48.80 43.42 52.10
C ASP A 10 48.92 42.81 50.69
N GLN A 11 50.05 42.17 50.38
CA GLN A 11 50.22 41.43 49.12
C GLN A 11 49.22 40.27 48.99
N ILE A 12 49.00 39.48 50.05
CA ILE A 12 47.96 38.43 50.06
C ILE A 12 46.58 39.03 49.75
N ARG A 13 46.21 40.12 50.44
CA ARG A 13 44.92 40.79 50.22
C ARG A 13 44.80 41.36 48.80
N ARG A 14 45.88 41.85 48.23
CA ARG A 14 45.91 42.39 46.87
C ARG A 14 45.73 41.28 45.83
N VAL A 15 46.46 40.17 45.99
CA VAL A 15 46.33 38.98 45.12
C VAL A 15 44.92 38.40 45.24
N ALA A 16 44.42 38.18 46.46
CA ALA A 16 43.06 37.66 46.68
C ALA A 16 41.98 38.57 46.06
N ARG A 17 42.11 39.90 46.18
CA ARG A 17 41.20 40.85 45.53
C ARG A 17 41.27 40.78 43.99
N ARG A 18 42.46 40.57 43.43
CA ARG A 18 42.65 40.38 41.99
C ARG A 18 41.97 39.11 41.50
N GLU A 19 42.23 37.98 42.15
CA GLU A 19 41.62 36.69 41.80
C GLU A 19 40.09 36.74 41.90
N LEU A 20 39.54 37.35 42.97
CA LEU A 20 38.09 37.54 43.09
C LEU A 20 37.50 38.40 41.98
N ARG A 21 38.23 39.41 41.50
CA ARG A 21 37.80 40.26 40.38
C ARG A 21 37.77 39.46 39.09
N ASP A 22 38.79 38.65 38.84
CA ASP A 22 38.90 37.86 37.61
C ASP A 22 37.90 36.69 37.60
N LEU A 23 37.66 36.03 38.74
CA LEU A 23 36.57 35.05 38.90
C LEU A 23 35.19 35.68 38.64
N LYS A 24 34.91 36.87 39.20
CA LYS A 24 33.64 37.58 38.93
C LYS A 24 33.47 37.90 37.45
N ARG A 25 34.54 38.27 36.74
CA ARG A 25 34.53 38.51 35.29
C ARG A 25 34.22 37.23 34.51
N LEU A 26 34.89 36.13 34.83
CA LEU A 26 34.65 34.83 34.20
C LEU A 26 33.21 34.34 34.42
N VAL A 27 32.70 34.43 35.65
CA VAL A 27 31.31 34.08 35.96
C VAL A 27 30.33 34.96 35.18
N ALA A 28 30.57 36.27 35.07
CA ALA A 28 29.74 37.16 34.26
C ALA A 28 29.77 36.78 32.77
N GLN A 29 30.94 36.43 32.23
CA GLN A 29 31.10 35.96 30.85
C GLN A 29 30.37 34.63 30.62
N GLN A 30 30.50 33.66 31.51
CA GLN A 30 29.79 32.39 31.46
C GLN A 30 28.27 32.58 31.51
N ARG A 31 27.77 33.45 32.40
CA ARG A 31 26.33 33.75 32.48
C ARG A 31 25.80 34.36 31.18
N ARG A 32 26.60 35.22 30.51
CA ARG A 32 26.25 35.76 29.19
C ARG A 32 26.24 34.67 28.12
N ALA A 33 27.23 33.79 28.09
CA ALA A 33 27.29 32.67 27.14
C ALA A 33 26.11 31.71 27.32
N ILE A 34 25.78 31.33 28.56
CA ILE A 34 24.61 30.50 28.88
C ILE A 34 23.32 31.18 28.40
N ALA A 35 23.18 32.50 28.61
CA ALA A 35 22.02 33.23 28.14
C ALA A 35 21.92 33.26 26.60
N ALA A 36 23.05 33.40 25.88
CA ALA A 36 23.10 33.34 24.43
C ALA A 36 22.66 31.96 23.91
N ILE A 37 23.26 30.89 24.42
CA ILE A 37 22.92 29.50 24.06
C ILE A 37 21.43 29.21 24.33
N LYS A 38 20.90 29.65 25.48
CA LYS A 38 19.47 29.50 25.79
C LYS A 38 18.55 30.28 24.83
N ARG A 39 18.99 31.43 24.30
CA ARG A 39 18.23 32.18 23.26
C ARG A 39 18.27 31.43 21.93
N GLU A 40 19.43 30.94 21.51
CA GLU A 40 19.60 30.15 20.29
C GLU A 40 18.77 28.86 20.35
N GLY A 41 18.84 28.11 21.44
CA GLY A 41 18.03 26.90 21.64
C GLY A 41 16.52 27.19 21.53
N ARG A 42 16.04 28.30 22.10
CA ARG A 42 14.64 28.72 21.94
C ARG A 42 14.29 29.11 20.51
N SER A 43 15.20 29.76 19.79
CA SER A 43 15.02 30.11 18.38
C SER A 43 14.91 28.85 17.52
N LEU A 44 15.83 27.91 17.69
CA LEU A 44 15.84 26.63 16.98
C LEU A 44 14.58 25.82 17.25
N VAL A 45 14.14 25.73 18.51
CA VAL A 45 12.87 25.04 18.85
C VAL A 45 11.68 25.70 18.16
N ARG A 46 11.64 27.03 18.06
CA ARG A 46 10.59 27.74 17.31
C ARG A 46 10.66 27.44 15.81
N GLN A 47 11.86 27.42 15.24
CA GLN A 47 12.06 27.08 13.83
C GLN A 47 11.61 25.65 13.55
N VAL A 48 12.02 24.66 14.37
CA VAL A 48 11.57 23.27 14.26
C VAL A 48 10.05 23.19 14.31
N LYS A 49 9.39 23.82 15.30
CA LYS A 49 7.92 23.84 15.37
C LYS A 49 7.27 24.49 14.14
N SER A 50 7.87 25.55 13.59
CA SER A 50 7.36 26.19 12.39
C SER A 50 7.52 25.30 11.15
N LEU A 51 8.63 24.58 11.04
CA LEU A 51 8.90 23.62 9.97
C LEU A 51 7.99 22.40 10.10
N GLU A 52 7.79 21.87 11.29
CA GLU A 52 6.83 20.81 11.57
C GLU A 52 5.41 21.24 11.19
N LYS A 53 5.00 22.47 11.50
CA LYS A 53 3.70 23.02 11.10
C LYS A 53 3.59 23.18 9.58
N SER A 54 4.64 23.67 8.92
CA SER A 54 4.72 23.77 7.47
C SER A 54 4.68 22.39 6.80
N LEU A 55 5.39 21.41 7.35
CA LEU A 55 5.39 20.02 6.89
C LEU A 55 4.03 19.37 7.12
N ALA A 56 3.38 19.61 8.25
CA ALA A 56 2.02 19.15 8.52
C ALA A 56 1.02 19.80 7.56
N SER A 57 1.21 21.08 7.23
CA SER A 57 0.44 21.78 6.21
C SER A 57 0.66 21.15 4.83
N VAL A 58 1.91 20.90 4.41
CA VAL A 58 2.24 20.23 3.15
C VAL A 58 1.68 18.81 3.11
N ARG A 59 1.80 18.04 4.20
CA ARG A 59 1.25 16.68 4.31
C ARG A 59 -0.28 16.67 4.22
N ASN A 60 -0.94 17.63 4.86
CA ASN A 60 -2.40 17.81 4.76
C ASN A 60 -2.83 18.41 3.41
N SER A 61 -1.93 19.10 2.72
CA SER A 61 -2.12 19.65 1.37
C SER A 61 -1.82 18.62 0.27
N GLY A 62 -1.20 17.49 0.61
CA GLY A 62 -0.59 16.57 -0.34
C GLY A 62 0.66 17.20 -0.99
N PRO A 63 1.63 16.40 -1.46
CA PRO A 63 2.76 16.93 -2.19
C PRO A 63 2.21 17.56 -3.48
N VAL A 64 2.18 18.89 -3.52
CA VAL A 64 2.18 19.63 -4.78
C VAL A 64 3.56 19.38 -5.36
N VAL A 65 3.72 18.22 -6.01
CA VAL A 65 4.84 18.04 -6.92
C VAL A 65 4.70 19.19 -7.90
N ALA A 66 5.70 20.06 -7.86
CA ALA A 66 5.98 21.05 -8.87
C ALA A 66 6.19 20.32 -10.21
N ALA A 67 5.08 19.89 -10.83
CA ALA A 67 5.01 19.77 -12.25
C ALA A 67 4.68 21.17 -12.73
N SER A 68 5.72 21.89 -13.15
CA SER A 68 5.63 23.04 -14.04
C SER A 68 5.01 22.63 -15.37
N ALA A 69 3.75 22.18 -15.35
CA ALA A 69 2.91 22.14 -16.51
C ALA A 69 2.17 23.48 -16.51
N GLU A 70 2.47 24.25 -17.54
CA GLU A 70 1.98 25.60 -17.79
C GLU A 70 0.54 25.79 -17.32
N THR A 71 0.32 26.94 -16.69
CA THR A 71 -1.01 27.41 -16.32
C THR A 71 -1.72 27.81 -17.61
N GLY A 72 -2.07 26.83 -18.44
CA GLY A 72 -3.08 26.99 -19.47
C GLY A 72 -4.38 27.26 -18.74
N ASP A 73 -4.88 28.48 -18.87
CA ASP A 73 -6.14 28.94 -18.33
C ASP A 73 -7.24 27.88 -18.52
N LEU A 74 -7.51 27.11 -17.46
CA LEU A 74 -8.63 26.18 -17.40
C LEU A 74 -9.93 26.96 -17.16
N LYS A 75 -10.17 28.02 -17.93
CA LYS A 75 -11.36 28.88 -17.90
C LYS A 75 -12.54 28.07 -18.44
N GLY A 76 -13.01 27.10 -17.64
CA GLY A 76 -14.07 26.17 -18.01
C GLY A 76 -13.91 24.74 -17.47
N PHE A 77 -12.84 24.39 -16.74
CA PHE A 77 -12.68 23.03 -16.23
C PHE A 77 -13.72 22.69 -15.15
N ARG A 78 -14.74 21.92 -15.55
CA ARG A 78 -15.76 21.40 -14.63
C ARG A 78 -15.39 19.99 -14.17
N PHE A 79 -15.07 19.87 -12.89
CA PHE A 79 -14.92 18.56 -12.27
C PHE A 79 -16.28 17.87 -12.07
N ARG A 80 -16.43 16.68 -12.68
CA ARG A 80 -17.55 15.75 -12.46
C ARG A 80 -17.01 14.46 -11.83
N ALA A 81 -17.58 14.04 -10.70
CA ALA A 81 -17.16 12.86 -9.94
C ALA A 81 -17.37 11.56 -10.75
N ASP A 82 -18.56 11.39 -11.35
CA ASP A 82 -18.87 10.20 -12.15
C ASP A 82 -17.95 10.05 -13.36
N GLY A 83 -17.69 11.16 -14.06
CA GLY A 83 -16.76 11.17 -15.19
C GLY A 83 -15.32 10.82 -14.80
N PHE A 84 -14.90 11.20 -13.59
CA PHE A 84 -13.59 10.86 -13.05
C PHE A 84 -13.47 9.37 -12.71
N LYS A 85 -14.50 8.79 -12.06
CA LYS A 85 -14.58 7.35 -11.78
C LYS A 85 -14.62 6.52 -13.06
N SER A 86 -15.47 6.91 -14.01
CA SER A 86 -15.58 6.23 -15.31
C SER A 86 -14.27 6.26 -16.09
N HIS A 87 -13.53 7.37 -16.03
CA HIS A 87 -12.21 7.46 -16.65
C HIS A 87 -11.22 6.47 -16.04
N ARG A 88 -11.13 6.40 -14.70
CA ARG A 88 -10.28 5.41 -14.03
C ARG A 88 -10.64 3.97 -14.42
N LEU A 89 -11.94 3.66 -14.46
CA LEU A 89 -12.42 2.33 -14.86
C LEU A 89 -12.08 2.00 -16.32
N LYS A 90 -12.18 2.98 -17.24
CA LYS A 90 -11.76 2.81 -18.64
C LYS A 90 -10.26 2.52 -18.78
N LEU A 91 -9.43 3.18 -17.97
CA LEU A 91 -8.00 2.89 -17.91
C LEU A 91 -7.69 1.54 -17.23
N GLY A 92 -8.63 1.00 -16.45
CA GLY A 92 -8.45 -0.24 -15.70
C GLY A 92 -7.49 -0.12 -14.52
N LEU A 93 -7.31 1.11 -13.99
CA LEU A 93 -6.37 1.39 -12.90
C LEU A 93 -7.04 1.27 -11.53
N SER A 94 -6.27 0.81 -10.54
CA SER A 94 -6.67 0.89 -9.14
C SER A 94 -6.76 2.35 -8.68
N ALA A 95 -7.51 2.64 -7.62
CA ALA A 95 -7.56 4.01 -7.07
C ALA A 95 -6.19 4.46 -6.54
N ALA A 96 -5.37 3.53 -6.04
CA ALA A 96 -3.99 3.80 -5.66
C ALA A 96 -3.11 4.21 -6.85
N ASP A 97 -3.17 3.47 -7.96
CA ASP A 97 -2.34 3.76 -9.14
C ASP A 97 -2.80 5.04 -9.85
N TYR A 98 -4.11 5.28 -9.86
CA TYR A 98 -4.67 6.53 -10.37
C TYR A 98 -4.31 7.73 -9.46
N GLY A 99 -4.21 7.51 -8.15
CA GLY A 99 -3.71 8.49 -7.19
C GLY A 99 -2.24 8.83 -7.43
N LYS A 100 -1.39 7.84 -7.71
CA LYS A 100 0.03 8.05 -8.06
C LYS A 100 0.20 8.93 -9.29
N LEU A 101 -0.62 8.74 -10.33
CA LEU A 101 -0.62 9.60 -11.53
C LEU A 101 -0.93 11.06 -11.23
N LEU A 102 -1.73 11.31 -10.19
CA LEU A 102 -2.19 12.63 -9.77
C LEU A 102 -1.38 13.20 -8.60
N GLY A 103 -0.42 12.45 -8.03
CA GLY A 103 0.33 12.84 -6.83
C GLY A 103 -0.50 12.84 -5.53
N VAL A 104 -1.64 12.14 -5.49
CA VAL A 104 -2.56 12.11 -4.34
C VAL A 104 -2.71 10.70 -3.76
N SER A 105 -3.13 10.63 -2.49
CA SER A 105 -3.45 9.36 -1.83
C SER A 105 -4.68 8.68 -2.46
N GLU A 106 -4.73 7.34 -2.36
CA GLU A 106 -5.89 6.53 -2.77
C GLU A 106 -7.20 7.02 -2.10
N LEU A 107 -7.13 7.39 -0.81
CA LEU A 107 -8.29 7.87 -0.07
C LEU A 107 -8.86 9.17 -0.66
N SER A 108 -7.99 10.07 -1.15
CA SER A 108 -8.43 11.31 -1.81
C SER A 108 -9.17 11.01 -3.12
N VAL A 109 -8.67 10.03 -3.89
CA VAL A 109 -9.34 9.56 -5.13
C VAL A 109 -10.73 9.04 -4.81
N TYR A 110 -10.90 8.17 -3.81
CA TYR A 110 -12.22 7.69 -3.41
C TYR A 110 -13.16 8.80 -2.92
N LYS A 111 -12.65 9.78 -2.16
CA LYS A 111 -13.45 10.92 -1.70
C LYS A 111 -13.93 11.78 -2.88
N TRP A 112 -13.12 11.93 -3.92
CA TRP A 112 -13.50 12.66 -5.14
C TRP A 112 -14.45 11.87 -6.03
N GLU A 113 -14.25 10.55 -6.16
CA GLU A 113 -15.14 9.64 -6.90
C GLU A 113 -16.52 9.52 -6.25
N SER A 114 -16.58 9.53 -4.92
CA SER A 114 -17.84 9.49 -4.18
C SER A 114 -18.53 10.85 -4.04
N GLY A 115 -17.91 11.92 -4.56
CA GLY A 115 -18.43 13.29 -4.44
C GLY A 115 -18.38 13.88 -3.02
N LYS A 116 -17.86 13.14 -2.04
CA LYS A 116 -17.72 13.59 -0.64
C LYS A 116 -16.76 14.76 -0.49
N ALA A 117 -15.80 14.90 -1.40
CA ALA A 117 -14.90 16.04 -1.46
C ALA A 117 -14.66 16.45 -2.91
N ARG A 118 -14.40 17.75 -3.14
CA ARG A 118 -13.97 18.27 -4.44
C ARG A 118 -12.46 18.48 -4.48
N PRO A 119 -11.78 18.19 -5.61
CA PRO A 119 -10.37 18.52 -5.78
C PRO A 119 -10.15 20.03 -5.71
N ARG A 120 -9.12 20.45 -4.98
CA ARG A 120 -8.70 21.85 -4.91
C ARG A 120 -8.22 22.32 -6.29
N LYS A 121 -8.28 23.63 -6.55
CA LYS A 121 -7.92 24.23 -7.85
C LYS A 121 -6.54 23.78 -8.38
N GLY A 122 -5.55 23.62 -7.49
CA GLY A 122 -4.21 23.14 -7.88
C GLY A 122 -4.17 21.74 -8.50
N TYR A 123 -5.17 20.89 -8.22
CA TYR A 123 -5.28 19.55 -8.83
C TYR A 123 -6.04 19.55 -10.16
N HIS A 124 -6.67 20.67 -10.57
CA HIS A 124 -7.47 20.69 -11.80
C HIS A 124 -6.61 20.51 -13.03
N ALA A 125 -5.43 21.12 -13.06
CA ALA A 125 -4.43 20.91 -14.12
C ALA A 125 -3.97 19.45 -14.18
N ALA A 126 -3.61 18.85 -13.04
CA ALA A 126 -3.24 17.43 -12.98
C ALA A 126 -4.37 16.49 -13.44
N ILE A 127 -5.61 16.79 -13.08
CA ILE A 127 -6.76 15.99 -13.53
C ILE A 127 -7.04 16.20 -15.02
N ALA A 128 -6.86 17.41 -15.54
CA ALA A 128 -7.02 17.71 -16.97
C ALA A 128 -5.98 16.97 -17.82
N THR A 129 -4.70 16.98 -17.40
CA THR A 129 -3.66 16.21 -18.10
C THR A 129 -3.94 14.71 -18.06
N VAL A 130 -4.31 14.16 -16.90
CA VAL A 130 -4.63 12.73 -16.78
C VAL A 130 -5.87 12.34 -17.60
N ARG A 131 -6.86 13.22 -17.77
CA ARG A 131 -8.02 12.96 -18.65
C ARG A 131 -7.66 12.88 -20.13
N GLY A 132 -6.56 13.50 -20.54
CA GLY A 132 -6.02 13.38 -21.90
C GLY A 132 -5.16 12.12 -22.11
N LEU A 133 -4.76 11.43 -21.04
CA LEU A 133 -3.87 10.27 -21.14
C LEU A 133 -4.61 9.01 -21.57
N GLY A 134 -4.05 8.33 -22.57
CA GLY A 134 -4.46 6.97 -22.92
C GLY A 134 -3.96 5.93 -21.91
N LYS A 135 -4.58 4.74 -21.91
CA LYS A 135 -4.20 3.61 -21.04
C LYS A 135 -2.71 3.28 -21.10
N ARG A 136 -2.11 3.37 -22.28
CA ARG A 136 -0.69 3.06 -22.53
C ARG A 136 0.25 4.09 -21.90
N GLU A 137 -0.09 5.36 -21.99
CA GLU A 137 0.69 6.46 -21.42
C GLU A 137 0.57 6.51 -19.89
N ALA A 138 -0.64 6.22 -19.38
CA ALA A 138 -0.89 6.11 -17.95
C ALA A 138 -0.04 5.00 -17.30
N LEU A 139 0.08 3.84 -17.97
CA LEU A 139 0.94 2.75 -17.51
C LEU A 139 2.44 3.07 -17.62
N ALA A 140 2.85 3.75 -18.70
CA ALA A 140 4.23 4.20 -18.89
C ALA A 140 4.66 5.19 -17.79
N ARG A 141 3.80 6.15 -17.43
CA ARG A 141 4.06 7.10 -16.34
C ARG A 141 4.13 6.46 -14.96
N LEU A 142 3.54 5.28 -14.78
CA LEU A 142 3.63 4.51 -13.55
C LEU A 142 4.88 3.62 -13.48
N GLY A 143 5.75 3.64 -14.50
CA GLY A 143 6.95 2.79 -14.56
C GLY A 143 6.62 1.30 -14.74
N VAL A 144 5.38 0.98 -15.07
CA VAL A 144 4.92 -0.38 -15.34
C VAL A 144 4.76 -0.52 -16.85
N GLY A 145 5.85 -0.90 -17.52
CA GLY A 145 5.76 -1.48 -18.88
C GLY A 145 4.76 -2.65 -18.89
N PRO A 146 4.25 -3.09 -20.05
CA PRO A 146 3.07 -3.96 -20.14
C PRO A 146 3.39 -5.36 -19.59
N LYS A 147 3.41 -5.49 -18.26
CA LYS A 147 3.21 -6.75 -17.58
C LYS A 147 1.76 -7.09 -17.86
N SER A 148 1.62 -8.05 -18.77
CA SER A 148 0.54 -9.03 -18.88
C SER A 148 -0.53 -8.85 -17.81
N ALA A 149 -1.76 -8.69 -18.27
CA ALA A 149 -2.97 -8.60 -17.47
C ALA A 149 -3.14 -9.83 -16.55
N ALA A 150 -2.39 -9.86 -15.45
CA ALA A 150 -2.82 -10.54 -14.25
C ALA A 150 -3.92 -9.68 -13.65
N LYS A 151 -5.16 -9.93 -14.08
CA LYS A 151 -6.36 -9.57 -13.32
C LYS A 151 -6.03 -9.81 -11.84
N PRO A 152 -6.18 -8.83 -10.93
CA PRO A 152 -6.34 -9.20 -9.54
C PRO A 152 -7.63 -10.01 -9.52
N ALA A 153 -7.49 -11.33 -9.39
CA ALA A 153 -8.62 -12.20 -9.21
C ALA A 153 -9.41 -11.61 -8.05
N LYS A 154 -10.66 -11.21 -8.32
CA LYS A 154 -11.64 -10.98 -7.28
C LYS A 154 -11.49 -12.14 -6.30
N GLN A 155 -11.07 -11.86 -5.06
CA GLN A 155 -11.32 -12.78 -3.96
C GLN A 155 -12.83 -12.96 -3.93
N LYS A 156 -13.31 -14.01 -4.62
CA LYS A 156 -14.67 -14.51 -4.42
C LYS A 156 -14.67 -14.87 -2.94
N GLY A 157 -15.51 -14.16 -2.18
CA GLY A 157 -15.71 -14.43 -0.77
C GLY A 157 -15.78 -15.93 -0.53
N VAL A 158 -15.15 -16.37 0.56
CA VAL A 158 -15.13 -17.75 1.04
C VAL A 158 -16.49 -18.37 0.78
N ARG A 159 -16.57 -19.20 -0.27
CA ARG A 159 -17.79 -19.91 -0.59
C ARG A 159 -17.95 -20.94 0.51
N ARG A 160 -18.86 -20.61 1.43
CA ARG A 160 -19.54 -21.47 2.40
C ARG A 160 -19.20 -22.95 2.22
N GLY A 161 -18.52 -23.49 3.24
CA GLY A 161 -18.33 -24.91 3.53
C GLY A 161 -18.42 -25.88 2.36
N ARG A 162 -17.30 -26.15 1.68
CA ARG A 162 -17.11 -27.50 1.17
C ARG A 162 -16.89 -28.37 2.40
N GLY A 163 -17.83 -29.27 2.69
CA GLY A 163 -17.68 -30.23 3.78
C GLY A 163 -16.30 -30.89 3.71
N ALA A 164 -15.64 -31.00 4.86
CA ALA A 164 -14.41 -31.76 4.97
C ALA A 164 -14.76 -33.23 4.77
N TYR A 165 -14.47 -33.78 3.59
CA TYR A 165 -14.59 -35.21 3.34
C TYR A 165 -13.34 -35.90 3.90
N ALA A 166 -13.48 -37.04 4.56
CA ALA A 166 -12.37 -37.80 5.15
C ALA A 166 -11.35 -38.29 4.12
N GLN A 167 -11.75 -38.39 2.85
CA GLN A 167 -10.89 -38.70 1.71
C GLN A 167 -11.02 -37.60 0.67
N THR A 168 -9.94 -37.32 -0.06
CA THR A 168 -9.99 -36.35 -1.15
C THR A 168 -10.89 -36.86 -2.30
N ALA A 169 -11.22 -35.94 -3.21
CA ALA A 169 -11.98 -36.24 -4.41
C ALA A 169 -11.34 -37.36 -5.24
N VAL A 170 -10.01 -37.27 -5.42
CA VAL A 170 -9.18 -38.15 -6.25
C VAL A 170 -9.01 -39.51 -5.59
N GLU A 171 -8.66 -39.55 -4.30
CA GLU A 171 -8.44 -40.80 -3.55
C GLU A 171 -9.66 -41.72 -3.60
N TRP A 172 -10.85 -41.16 -3.39
CA TRP A 172 -12.09 -41.94 -3.43
C TRP A 172 -12.38 -42.52 -4.82
N ILE A 173 -12.14 -41.76 -5.90
CA ILE A 173 -12.35 -42.27 -7.27
C ILE A 173 -11.35 -43.38 -7.56
N THR A 174 -10.08 -43.22 -7.15
CA THR A 174 -9.09 -44.30 -7.32
C THR A 174 -9.47 -45.54 -6.51
N ALA A 175 -9.96 -45.40 -5.28
CA ALA A 175 -10.43 -46.53 -4.47
C ALA A 175 -11.67 -47.22 -5.08
N PHE A 176 -12.57 -46.43 -5.67
CA PHE A 176 -13.76 -46.93 -6.36
C PHE A 176 -13.38 -47.68 -7.64
N LEU A 177 -12.42 -47.18 -8.43
CA LEU A 177 -11.95 -47.85 -9.66
C LEU A 177 -11.08 -49.08 -9.36
N LYS A 178 -10.40 -49.13 -8.21
CA LYS A 178 -9.73 -50.37 -7.73
C LYS A 178 -10.73 -51.48 -7.42
N SER A 179 -11.90 -51.14 -6.88
CA SER A 179 -12.98 -52.11 -6.61
C SER A 179 -13.86 -52.41 -7.83
N HIS A 180 -13.94 -51.48 -8.79
CA HIS A 180 -14.76 -51.59 -10.00
C HIS A 180 -13.92 -51.31 -11.25
N SER A 181 -13.29 -52.35 -11.80
CA SER A 181 -12.25 -52.25 -12.83
C SER A 181 -12.69 -51.71 -14.21
N LYS A 182 -13.99 -51.43 -14.42
CA LYS A 182 -14.57 -50.83 -15.63
C LYS A 182 -15.80 -49.97 -15.31
N ALA A 183 -15.72 -49.13 -14.28
CA ALA A 183 -16.88 -48.33 -13.89
C ALA A 183 -17.26 -47.30 -14.95
N THR A 184 -18.56 -47.20 -15.24
CA THR A 184 -19.12 -46.19 -16.13
C THR A 184 -19.27 -44.84 -15.42
N THR A 185 -19.34 -43.77 -16.21
CA THR A 185 -19.58 -42.40 -15.69
C THR A 185 -20.86 -42.32 -14.83
N ALA A 186 -21.92 -43.04 -15.24
CA ALA A 186 -23.17 -43.11 -14.49
C ALA A 186 -22.98 -43.78 -13.12
N GLN A 187 -22.33 -44.95 -13.08
CA GLN A 187 -22.04 -45.68 -11.85
C GLN A 187 -21.18 -44.86 -10.87
N ILE A 188 -20.17 -44.14 -11.39
CA ILE A 188 -19.32 -43.27 -10.57
C ILE A 188 -20.14 -42.12 -9.98
N ASN A 189 -21.02 -41.50 -10.76
CA ASN A 189 -21.84 -40.37 -10.31
C ASN A 189 -22.92 -40.80 -9.29
N GLU A 190 -23.49 -41.99 -9.43
CA GLU A 190 -24.40 -42.57 -8.43
C GLU A 190 -23.70 -42.85 -7.11
N ALA A 191 -22.54 -43.51 -7.16
CA ALA A 191 -21.73 -43.78 -5.97
C ALA A 191 -21.21 -42.47 -5.33
N TRP A 192 -20.89 -41.45 -6.14
CA TRP A 192 -20.49 -40.12 -5.68
C TRP A 192 -21.61 -39.40 -4.91
N LYS A 193 -22.83 -39.44 -5.43
CA LYS A 193 -24.02 -38.92 -4.74
C LYS A 193 -24.31 -39.70 -3.45
N LYS A 194 -24.21 -41.03 -3.48
CA LYS A 194 -24.40 -41.89 -2.30
C LYS A 194 -23.37 -41.61 -1.21
N ALA A 195 -22.15 -41.21 -1.58
CA ALA A 195 -21.10 -40.76 -0.67
C ALA A 195 -21.31 -39.33 -0.12
N GLY A 196 -22.46 -38.68 -0.40
CA GLY A 196 -22.76 -37.32 0.06
C GLY A 196 -21.89 -36.25 -0.57
N ARG A 197 -21.20 -36.58 -1.67
CA ARG A 197 -20.33 -35.63 -2.37
C ARG A 197 -21.17 -34.77 -3.30
N GLY A 198 -21.11 -33.46 -3.11
CA GLY A 198 -21.89 -32.51 -3.90
C GLY A 198 -21.50 -32.53 -5.38
N LYS A 199 -22.45 -32.14 -6.25
CA LYS A 199 -22.30 -32.13 -7.72
C LYS A 199 -21.92 -33.51 -8.29
N THR A 200 -21.38 -33.55 -9.51
CA THR A 200 -20.93 -34.76 -10.19
C THR A 200 -19.40 -34.93 -10.10
N ALA A 201 -18.93 -36.15 -10.31
CA ALA A 201 -17.50 -36.48 -10.34
C ALA A 201 -16.80 -36.06 -11.65
N ASP A 202 -17.55 -35.57 -12.65
CA ASP A 202 -17.08 -35.35 -14.02
C ASP A 202 -15.87 -34.41 -14.12
N THR A 203 -15.85 -33.34 -13.32
CA THR A 203 -14.70 -32.41 -13.30
C THR A 203 -13.45 -33.08 -12.76
N THR A 204 -13.58 -33.90 -11.71
CA THR A 204 -12.46 -34.63 -11.11
C THR A 204 -11.96 -35.72 -12.07
N LEU A 205 -12.86 -36.46 -12.71
CA LEU A 205 -12.54 -37.47 -13.73
C LEU A 205 -11.79 -36.85 -14.91
N GLY A 206 -12.23 -35.69 -15.40
CA GLY A 206 -11.54 -34.97 -16.48
C GLY A 206 -10.11 -34.59 -16.12
N VAL A 207 -9.88 -34.13 -14.88
CA VAL A 207 -8.53 -33.79 -14.40
C VAL A 207 -7.65 -35.03 -14.24
N MET A 208 -8.19 -36.14 -13.74
CA MET A 208 -7.43 -37.41 -13.60
C MET A 208 -7.02 -37.98 -14.97
N VAL A 209 -7.89 -37.87 -15.98
CA VAL A 209 -7.56 -38.28 -17.36
C VAL A 209 -6.47 -37.36 -17.95
N GLN A 210 -6.56 -36.04 -17.76
CA GLN A 210 -5.53 -35.10 -18.22
C GLN A 210 -4.16 -35.35 -17.59
N ARG A 211 -4.14 -35.79 -16.33
CA ARG A 211 -2.91 -36.14 -15.60
C ARG A 211 -2.37 -37.53 -15.92
N GLY A 212 -3.16 -38.37 -16.59
CA GLY A 212 -2.79 -39.75 -16.91
C GLY A 212 -3.03 -40.75 -15.78
N ASP A 213 -3.73 -40.35 -14.70
CA ASP A 213 -4.00 -41.19 -13.53
C ASP A 213 -5.07 -42.27 -13.82
N VAL A 214 -5.91 -42.05 -14.85
CA VAL A 214 -7.05 -42.92 -15.21
C VAL A 214 -7.20 -42.92 -16.73
N LYS A 215 -7.41 -44.10 -17.31
CA LYS A 215 -7.74 -44.29 -18.72
C LYS A 215 -9.23 -44.12 -18.95
N ARG A 216 -9.58 -43.37 -20.00
CA ARG A 216 -10.96 -43.17 -20.45
C ARG A 216 -11.19 -43.92 -21.77
N LYS A 217 -12.25 -44.71 -21.83
CA LYS A 217 -12.76 -45.31 -23.08
C LYS A 217 -14.23 -44.93 -23.27
N ALA A 218 -14.69 -44.79 -24.50
CA ALA A 218 -16.12 -44.66 -24.77
C ALA A 218 -16.84 -45.93 -24.29
N ALA A 219 -17.99 -45.81 -23.64
CA ALA A 219 -18.76 -46.98 -23.27
C ALA A 219 -19.30 -47.66 -24.53
N THR A 220 -19.29 -49.00 -24.53
CA THR A 220 -19.80 -49.81 -25.64
C THR A 220 -21.26 -50.18 -25.37
N GLY A 221 -22.18 -49.85 -26.29
CA GLY A 221 -23.61 -50.19 -26.20
C GLY A 221 -24.50 -49.10 -25.58
N ASP A 222 -25.67 -49.49 -25.07
CA ASP A 222 -26.74 -48.61 -24.52
C ASP A 222 -26.38 -47.91 -23.19
N GLN A 223 -25.11 -47.96 -22.79
CA GLN A 223 -24.63 -47.35 -21.56
C GLN A 223 -24.24 -45.89 -21.78
N ARG A 224 -24.86 -44.97 -21.01
CA ARG A 224 -24.54 -43.53 -21.06
C ARG A 224 -23.14 -43.24 -20.49
N GLY A 225 -22.24 -42.75 -21.34
CA GLY A 225 -21.01 -42.07 -20.93
C GLY A 225 -19.72 -42.78 -21.31
N SER A 226 -18.67 -42.56 -20.52
CA SER A 226 -17.36 -43.19 -20.69
C SER A 226 -17.08 -44.19 -19.58
N ILE A 227 -16.34 -45.24 -19.91
CA ILE A 227 -15.79 -46.22 -18.97
C ILE A 227 -14.42 -45.70 -18.52
N TYR A 228 -14.17 -45.80 -17.22
CA TYR A 228 -12.90 -45.45 -16.61
C TYR A 228 -12.24 -46.68 -16.03
N SER A 229 -10.93 -46.79 -16.24
CA SER A 229 -10.06 -47.80 -15.61
C SER A 229 -8.78 -47.13 -15.12
N LEU A 230 -8.12 -47.73 -14.15
CA LEU A 230 -6.73 -47.37 -13.81
C LEU A 230 -5.78 -47.74 -14.97
#